data_AF-A0A2V7EZD1-F1
#
_entry.id   AF-A0A2V7EZD1-F1
#
_cell.length_a   1.000
_cell.length_b   1.000
_cell.length_c   1.000
_cell.angle_alpha   90.00
_cell.angle_beta   90.00
_cell.angle_gamma   90.00
#
_symmetry.space_group_name_H-M   'P 1'
#
loop_
_entity.id
_entity.type
_entity.pdbx_description
1 polymer ?
#
loop_
_entity_poly.entity_id
_entity_poly.type
_entity_poly.pdbx_seq_one_letter_code
_entity_poly.pdbx_strand_id
1 'polypeptide(L)' 'MIAPIHLDLLGLVVDLPNPLVINIVAESGAGNLLGNLLCAITGLLDGGGPIQQIVAALNNLIAALGNL' A
#
# COMPACT_ATOMS: atom_id res chain seq x y z
N MET A 1 12.06 -31.63 6.32
CA MET A 1 12.39 -30.39 7.06
C MET A 1 12.98 -29.43 6.03
N ILE A 2 12.58 -28.16 5.96
CA ILE A 2 13.40 -27.08 5.36
C ILE A 2 13.51 -25.98 6.42
N ALA A 3 14.15 -24.86 6.11
CA ALA A 3 15.09 -24.21 7.03
C ALA A 3 14.93 -22.66 7.09
N PRO A 4 15.21 -22.02 8.26
CA PRO A 4 14.60 -20.80 8.84
C PRO A 4 14.15 -19.54 8.04
N ILE A 5 13.22 -18.79 8.69
CA ILE A 5 12.71 -17.43 8.36
C ILE A 5 13.71 -16.34 8.77
N HIS A 6 13.68 -15.18 8.11
CA HIS A 6 14.18 -13.91 8.65
C HIS A 6 13.42 -12.69 8.09
N LEU A 7 12.67 -11.96 8.93
CA LEU A 7 12.00 -10.71 8.55
C LEU A 7 12.75 -9.46 9.06
N ASP A 8 12.70 -8.35 8.32
CA ASP A 8 13.19 -7.01 8.74
C ASP A 8 12.17 -5.90 8.46
N LEU A 9 11.00 -5.89 9.14
CA LEU A 9 9.86 -5.04 8.77
C LEU A 9 9.97 -3.54 9.10
N LEU A 10 10.94 -2.84 8.48
CA LEU A 10 10.83 -1.48 7.91
C LEU A 10 11.98 -1.18 6.92
N GLY A 11 12.93 -2.12 6.78
CA GLY A 11 13.63 -2.45 5.52
C GLY A 11 13.08 -3.73 4.86
N LEU A 12 11.76 -3.96 4.98
CA LEU A 12 11.00 -5.22 4.91
C LEU A 12 11.56 -6.42 4.11
N VAL A 13 12.57 -7.10 4.67
CA VAL A 13 13.00 -8.46 4.29
C VAL A 13 12.02 -9.52 4.86
N VAL A 14 11.88 -10.70 4.22
CA VAL A 14 11.09 -11.88 4.67
C VAL A 14 11.61 -13.21 4.09
N ASP A 15 12.59 -13.88 4.72
CA ASP A 15 12.98 -15.26 4.34
C ASP A 15 11.98 -16.32 4.90
N LEU A 16 11.87 -17.51 4.27
CA LEU A 16 10.74 -18.48 4.42
C LEU A 16 11.10 -20.01 4.44
N PRO A 17 10.76 -20.78 5.52
CA PRO A 17 11.14 -22.18 5.75
C PRO A 17 10.00 -23.20 5.57
N ASN A 18 9.55 -23.48 4.35
CA ASN A 18 8.52 -24.49 4.04
C ASN A 18 8.77 -25.84 4.79
N PRO A 19 7.88 -26.38 5.67
CA PRO A 19 6.61 -25.96 6.26
C PRO A 19 6.01 -24.55 6.15
N LEU A 20 6.72 -23.52 6.65
CA LEU A 20 6.03 -22.38 7.26
C LEU A 20 5.23 -21.52 6.28
N VAL A 21 3.98 -21.28 6.68
CA VAL A 21 3.06 -20.29 6.11
C VAL A 21 2.96 -19.15 7.11
N ILE A 22 3.10 -17.90 6.64
CA ILE A 22 2.93 -16.70 7.45
C ILE A 22 1.80 -15.84 6.89
N ASN A 23 1.02 -15.24 7.78
CA ASN A 23 0.04 -14.21 7.45
C ASN A 23 0.55 -12.86 7.96
N ILE A 24 0.63 -11.86 7.09
CA ILE A 24 1.06 -10.50 7.46
C ILE A 24 -0.15 -9.58 7.32
N VAL A 25 -0.49 -8.89 8.40
CA VAL A 25 -1.62 -7.93 8.46
C VAL A 25 -1.07 -6.56 8.84
N ALA A 26 -1.47 -5.53 8.10
CA ALA A 26 -1.17 -4.14 8.43
C ALA A 26 -2.34 -3.56 9.24
N GLU A 27 -2.07 -3.17 10.49
CA GLU A 27 -3.05 -2.52 11.37
C GLU A 27 -2.62 -1.07 11.62
N SER A 28 -3.50 -0.10 11.33
CA SER A 28 -3.28 1.30 11.66
C SER A 28 -3.59 1.59 13.14
N GLY A 29 -2.86 2.53 13.73
CA GLY A 29 -3.01 2.88 15.15
C GLY A 29 -1.80 3.59 15.74
N ALA A 30 -1.95 4.14 16.95
CA ALA A 30 -0.84 4.77 17.66
C ALA A 30 0.29 3.75 17.92
N GLY A 31 1.52 4.09 17.51
CA GLY A 31 2.69 3.22 17.65
C GLY A 31 2.92 2.21 16.51
N ASN A 32 1.92 1.91 15.69
CA ASN A 32 2.02 0.94 14.59
C ASN A 32 2.75 1.53 13.36
N LEU A 33 4.04 1.87 13.46
CA LEU A 33 4.75 2.62 12.39
C LEU A 33 4.65 1.97 11.01
N LEU A 34 4.96 0.68 10.90
CA LEU A 34 4.82 -0.07 9.63
C LEU A 34 3.36 -0.20 9.19
N GLY A 35 2.45 -0.54 10.11
CA GLY A 35 1.03 -0.67 9.81
C GLY A 35 0.45 0.63 9.26
N ASN A 36 0.75 1.75 9.90
CA ASN A 36 0.41 3.10 9.44
C ASN A 36 1.03 3.42 8.08
N LEU A 37 2.30 3.08 7.84
CA LEU A 37 2.96 3.31 6.56
C LEU A 37 2.30 2.51 5.43
N LEU A 38 2.06 1.22 5.64
CA LEU A 38 1.38 0.35 4.68
C LEU A 38 -0.06 0.81 4.44
N CYS A 39 -0.82 1.12 5.49
CA CYS A 39 -2.19 1.65 5.37
C CYS A 39 -2.23 3.03 4.67
N ALA A 40 -1.24 3.90 4.87
CA ALA A 40 -1.16 5.19 4.19
C ALA A 40 -0.84 5.04 2.70
N ILE A 41 0.05 4.10 2.34
CA ILE A 41 0.38 3.78 0.95
C ILE A 41 -0.82 3.14 0.25
N THR A 42 -1.50 2.16 0.88
CA THR A 42 -2.70 1.56 0.29
C THR A 42 -3.82 2.58 0.15
N GLY A 43 -4.06 3.44 1.16
CA GLY A 43 -5.05 4.52 1.08
C GLY A 43 -4.78 5.58 0.00
N LEU A 44 -3.53 5.73 -0.45
CA LEU A 44 -3.20 6.56 -1.62
C LEU A 44 -3.55 5.89 -2.95
N LEU A 45 -3.49 4.55 -2.99
CA LEU A 45 -3.76 3.71 -4.17
C LEU A 45 -5.22 3.27 -4.29
N ASP A 46 -6.03 3.41 -3.22
CA ASP A 46 -7.44 3.05 -3.20
C ASP A 46 -8.27 3.80 -4.26
N GLY A 47 -9.29 3.12 -4.78
CA GLY A 47 -10.24 3.70 -5.73
C GLY A 47 -11.03 4.85 -5.11
N GLY A 48 -10.86 6.07 -5.65
CA GLY A 48 -11.40 7.31 -5.07
C GLY A 48 -10.41 8.10 -4.20
N GLY A 49 -9.21 7.55 -3.95
CA GLY A 49 -8.10 8.23 -3.30
C GLY A 49 -7.55 9.42 -4.09
N PRO A 50 -6.54 10.13 -3.55
CA PRO A 50 -6.04 11.40 -4.12
C PRO A 50 -5.66 11.33 -5.60
N ILE A 51 -5.10 10.20 -6.06
CA ILE A 51 -4.72 9.99 -7.47
C ILE A 51 -5.97 10.00 -8.37
N GLN A 52 -7.07 9.36 -7.96
CA GLN A 52 -8.32 9.36 -8.74
C GLN A 52 -9.01 10.73 -8.75
N GLN A 53 -8.87 11.51 -7.67
CA GLN A 53 -9.35 12.89 -7.62
C GLN A 53 -8.57 13.79 -8.59
N ILE A 54 -7.24 13.61 -8.69
CA ILE A 54 -6.40 14.29 -9.67
C ILE A 54 -6.80 13.87 -11.10
N VAL A 55 -6.99 12.58 -11.37
CA VAL A 55 -7.43 12.09 -12.69
C VAL A 55 -8.79 12.67 -13.08
N ALA A 56 -9.76 12.73 -12.15
CA ALA A 56 -11.05 13.35 -12.40
C ALA A 56 -10.94 14.86 -12.70
N ALA A 57 -10.10 15.59 -11.96
CA ALA A 57 -9.84 17.01 -12.21
C ALA A 57 -9.19 17.25 -13.58
N LEU A 58 -8.22 16.41 -13.97
CA LEU A 58 -7.58 16.46 -15.29
C LEU A 58 -8.57 16.16 -16.42
N ASN A 59 -9.44 15.15 -16.25
CA ASN A 59 -10.48 14.83 -17.23
C ASN A 59 -11.48 16.00 -17.40
N ASN A 60 -11.88 16.65 -16.31
CA ASN A 60 -12.73 17.84 -16.36
C ASN A 60 -12.06 19.02 -17.08
N LEU A 61 -10.76 19.24 -16.85
CA LEU A 61 -9.98 20.26 -17.55
C LEU A 61 -9.89 19.98 -19.06
N ILE A 62 -9.60 18.72 -19.43
CA ILE A 62 -9.53 18.30 -20.84
C ILE A 62 -10.90 18.48 -21.53
N ALA A 63 -11.99 18.12 -20.86
CA ALA A 63 -13.35 18.33 -21.38
C ALA A 63 -13.70 19.82 -21.54
N ALA A 64 -13.29 20.67 -20.61
CA ALA A 64 -13.50 22.12 -20.71
C ALA A 64 -12.70 22.74 -21.87
N LEU A 65 -11.45 22.31 -22.07
CA LEU A 65 -10.60 22.75 -23.18
C LEU A 65 -11.05 22.22 -24.55
N GLY A 66 -11.67 21.03 -24.60
CA GLY A 66 -12.23 20.47 -25.82
C GLY A 66 -13.59 21.05 -26.24
N ASN A 67 -14.23 21.84 -25.36
CA ASN A 67 -15.49 22.54 -25.60
C ASN A 67 -15.30 24.04 -25.95
N LEU A 68 -14.06 24.47 -26.21
CA LEU A 68 -13.67 25.84 -26.55
C LEU A 68 -13.28 25.96 -28.04
#